data_AF-A0A932K8H3-F1
#
_entry.id   AF-A0A932K8H3-F1
#
_cell.length_a   1.000
_cell.length_b   1.000
_cell.length_c   1.000
_cell.angle_alpha   90.00
_cell.angle_beta   90.00
_cell.angle_gamma   90.00
#
_symmetry.space_group_name_H-M   'P 1'
#
loop_
_entity.id
_entity.type
_entity.pdbx_description
1 polymer ?
#
loop_
_entity_poly.entity_id
_entity_poly.type
_entity_poly.pdbx_seq_one_letter_code
_entity_poly.pdbx_strand_id
1 'polypeptide(L)'
;MKLNQIHVVEFQSILDSGEFEVGEITCLVGKNESGKTALLQALYRLNPIIEGDGKYSVTDDYPRRNVEDYRLAVEAGEGKHARVVKAVFELEEDDVEAVAAIVGHDALRGRTLTLSNGYDDALWFEYPVDDSAALRACEKTCRIRSPN
;
A
#
# COMPACT_ATOMS: atom_id res chain seq x y z
N MET A 1 6.58 -11.75 7.74
CA MET A 1 6.56 -10.27 7.61
C MET A 1 5.95 -9.63 8.85
N LYS A 2 6.41 -8.42 9.23
CA LYS A 2 5.86 -7.64 10.35
C LYS A 2 5.45 -6.24 9.91
N LEU A 3 4.31 -5.74 10.39
CA LEU A 3 3.87 -4.37 10.13
C LEU A 3 4.64 -3.42 11.04
N ASN A 4 5.35 -2.45 10.46
CA ASN A 4 6.21 -1.52 11.19
C ASN A 4 5.65 -0.10 11.23
N GLN A 5 5.02 0.39 10.14
CA GLN A 5 4.52 1.75 10.07
C GLN A 5 3.21 1.82 9.29
N ILE A 6 2.31 2.73 9.68
CA ILE A 6 1.06 3.01 8.97
C ILE A 6 0.94 4.52 8.74
N HIS A 7 0.34 4.88 7.60
CA HIS A 7 -0.15 6.22 7.30
C HIS A 7 -1.49 6.11 6.58
N VAL A 8 -2.49 6.84 7.05
CA VAL A 8 -3.83 6.91 6.43
C VAL A 8 -4.18 8.37 6.15
N VAL A 9 -4.61 8.65 4.93
CA VAL A 9 -5.03 9.99 4.49
C VAL A 9 -6.36 9.92 3.77
N GLU A 10 -7.09 11.03 3.83
CA GLU A 10 -8.31 11.27 3.04
C GLU A 10 -9.32 10.10 3.07
N PHE A 11 -9.64 9.59 4.26
CA PHE A 11 -10.55 8.47 4.47
C PHE A 11 -11.52 8.69 5.63
N GLN A 12 -12.80 8.80 5.30
CA GLN A 12 -13.93 9.02 6.20
C GLN A 12 -13.72 10.24 7.11
N SER A 13 -13.36 9.99 8.38
CA SER A 13 -13.10 11.01 9.40
C SER A 13 -11.63 11.40 9.50
N ILE A 14 -10.75 10.71 8.77
CA ILE A 14 -9.31 10.93 8.75
C ILE A 14 -8.98 11.81 7.54
N LEU A 15 -8.42 12.99 7.80
CA LEU A 15 -7.77 13.79 6.75
C LEU A 15 -6.32 13.36 6.59
N ASP A 16 -5.61 13.25 7.71
CA ASP A 16 -4.25 12.76 7.80
C ASP A 16 -4.03 12.18 9.20
N SER A 17 -3.64 10.90 9.29
CA SER A 17 -3.30 10.26 10.57
C SER A 17 -1.91 10.65 11.08
N GLY A 18 -1.07 11.22 10.20
CA GLY A 18 0.38 11.20 10.34
C GLY A 18 0.94 9.79 10.17
N GLU A 19 2.25 9.71 9.94
CA GLU A 19 2.97 8.45 9.97
C GLU A 19 3.22 8.04 11.44
N PHE A 20 2.91 6.79 11.79
CA PHE A 20 3.20 6.26 13.12
C PHE A 20 3.65 4.79 13.08
N GLU A 21 4.51 4.44 14.03
CA GLU A 21 5.07 3.11 14.18
C GLU A 21 4.09 2.16 14.88
N VAL A 22 4.16 0.89 14.52
CA VAL A 22 3.37 -0.21 15.07
C VAL A 22 4.33 -1.22 15.67
N GLY A 23 4.21 -1.46 16.97
CA GLY A 23 4.95 -2.50 17.68
C GLY A 23 4.16 -3.80 17.77
N GLU A 24 4.66 -4.75 18.56
CA GLU A 24 3.95 -6.01 18.83
C GLU A 24 2.57 -5.80 19.46
N ILE A 25 2.46 -4.76 20.30
CA ILE A 25 1.20 -4.33 20.91
C ILE A 25 1.08 -2.82 20.74
N THR A 26 0.13 -2.40 19.90
CA THR A 26 -0.22 -0.98 19.71
C THR A 26 -1.68 -0.75 20.10
N CYS A 27 -1.92 0.22 20.98
CA CYS A 27 -3.25 0.58 21.46
C CYS A 27 -3.74 1.87 20.80
N LEU A 28 -4.85 1.80 20.06
CA LEU A 28 -5.53 2.98 19.51
C LEU A 28 -6.54 3.53 20.53
N VAL A 29 -6.27 4.70 21.11
CA VAL A 29 -7.15 5.36 22.09
C VAL A 29 -7.59 6.73 21.61
N GLY A 30 -8.81 7.12 21.98
CA GLY A 30 -9.38 8.41 21.59
C GLY A 30 -10.88 8.46 21.81
N LYS A 31 -11.48 9.65 21.72
CA LYS A 31 -12.93 9.85 21.84
C LYS A 31 -13.69 9.10 20.75
N ASN A 32 -15.01 9.00 20.91
CA ASN A 32 -15.86 8.50 19.82
C ASN A 32 -15.65 9.36 18.56
N GLU A 33 -15.81 8.75 17.39
CA GLU A 33 -15.61 9.38 16.08
C GLU A 33 -14.20 9.92 15.80
N SER A 34 -13.19 9.58 16.62
CA SER A 34 -11.80 10.02 16.42
C SER A 34 -11.04 9.30 15.29
N GLY A 35 -11.73 8.54 14.43
CA GLY A 35 -11.11 7.83 13.30
C GLY A 35 -10.46 6.47 13.60
N LYS A 36 -10.52 5.93 14.82
CA LYS A 36 -9.91 4.62 15.15
C LYS A 36 -10.44 3.48 14.26
N THR A 37 -11.75 3.38 14.12
CA THR A 37 -12.40 2.36 13.27
C THR A 37 -12.07 2.59 11.80
N ALA A 38 -12.06 3.85 11.35
CA ALA A 38 -11.71 4.21 9.98
C ALA A 38 -10.26 3.80 9.66
N LEU A 39 -9.33 3.99 10.59
CA LEU A 39 -7.93 3.58 10.43
C LEU A 39 -7.81 2.06 10.24
N LEU A 40 -8.49 1.28 11.08
CA LEU A 40 -8.48 -0.18 10.96
C LEU A 40 -9.17 -0.66 9.67
N GLN A 41 -10.23 0.02 9.23
CA GLN A 41 -10.88 -0.25 7.95
C GLN A 41 -9.94 0.01 6.79
N ALA A 42 -9.24 1.15 6.76
CA ALA A 42 -8.26 1.46 5.73
C ALA A 42 -7.14 0.40 5.68
N LEU A 43 -6.61 0.00 6.83
CA LEU A 43 -5.60 -1.05 6.92
C LEU A 43 -6.11 -2.42 6.41
N TYR A 44 -7.34 -2.79 6.77
CA TYR A 44 -7.96 -4.04 6.30
C TYR A 44 -8.07 -4.09 4.77
N ARG A 45 -8.32 -2.96 4.10
CA ARG A 45 -8.43 -2.88 2.63
C ARG A 45 -7.11 -3.12 1.89
N LEU A 46 -5.96 -3.18 2.56
CA LEU A 46 -4.71 -3.60 1.92
C LEU A 46 -4.70 -5.09 1.56
N ASN A 47 -5.31 -5.92 2.41
CA ASN A 47 -5.37 -7.37 2.22
C ASN A 47 -6.68 -7.90 2.83
N PRO A 48 -7.82 -7.63 2.16
CA PRO A 48 -9.12 -8.00 2.69
C PRO A 48 -9.33 -9.52 2.63
N ILE A 49 -10.08 -10.05 3.60
CA ILE A 49 -10.45 -11.47 3.62
C ILE A 49 -11.61 -11.73 2.65
N ILE A 50 -12.50 -10.75 2.49
CA ILE A 50 -13.62 -10.79 1.55
C ILE A 50 -13.20 -10.14 0.24
N GLU A 51 -13.34 -10.85 -0.87
CA GLU A 51 -13.06 -10.30 -2.19
C GLU A 51 -13.95 -9.10 -2.48
N GLY A 52 -13.33 -8.01 -2.97
CA GLY A 52 -14.02 -6.77 -3.31
C GLY A 52 -14.00 -5.69 -2.21
N ASP A 53 -13.77 -6.05 -0.95
CA ASP A 53 -13.69 -5.07 0.16
C ASP A 53 -12.51 -4.11 0.05
N GLY A 54 -11.49 -4.45 -0.74
CA GLY A 54 -10.30 -3.63 -0.94
C GLY A 54 -10.52 -2.36 -1.75
N LYS A 55 -11.71 -2.16 -2.33
CA LYS A 55 -12.02 -1.00 -3.16
C LYS A 55 -12.43 0.20 -2.32
N TYR A 56 -12.25 1.40 -2.87
CA TYR A 56 -12.63 2.65 -2.23
C TYR A 56 -13.69 3.39 -3.05
N SER A 57 -14.75 3.85 -2.37
CA SER A 57 -15.81 4.66 -2.98
C SER A 57 -15.55 6.13 -2.69
N VAL A 58 -15.29 6.94 -3.70
CA VAL A 58 -15.15 8.40 -3.52
C VAL A 58 -16.41 9.01 -2.88
N THR A 59 -17.59 8.49 -3.23
CA THR A 59 -18.87 8.99 -2.72
C THR A 59 -19.07 8.68 -1.23
N ASP A 60 -18.69 7.48 -0.80
CA ASP A 60 -19.01 6.99 0.54
C ASP A 60 -17.85 7.13 1.54
N ASP A 61 -16.62 6.95 1.05
CA ASP A 61 -15.42 6.88 1.88
C ASP A 61 -14.62 8.17 1.91
N TYR A 62 -14.67 9.01 0.86
CA TYR A 62 -13.86 10.23 0.85
C TYR A 62 -14.43 11.28 1.82
N PRO A 63 -13.60 12.06 2.55
CA PRO A 63 -14.06 13.05 3.50
C PRO A 63 -15.06 14.02 2.87
N ARG A 64 -16.32 13.99 3.35
CA ARG A 64 -17.47 14.68 2.72
C ARG A 64 -17.24 16.15 2.41
N ARG A 65 -16.43 16.83 3.22
CA ARG A 65 -16.12 18.26 3.06
C ARG A 65 -15.31 18.56 1.79
N ASN A 66 -14.58 17.56 1.28
CA ASN A 66 -13.60 17.70 0.20
C ASN A 66 -13.98 16.88 -1.05
N VAL A 67 -15.09 16.12 -1.02
CA VAL A 67 -15.52 15.23 -2.12
C VAL A 67 -15.69 16.00 -3.44
N GLU A 68 -16.39 17.13 -3.42
CA GLU A 68 -16.68 17.86 -4.67
C GLU A 68 -15.41 18.44 -5.30
N ASP A 69 -14.54 19.05 -4.50
CA ASP A 69 -13.25 19.57 -4.97
C ASP A 69 -12.38 18.45 -5.56
N TYR A 70 -12.34 17.29 -4.89
CA TYR A 70 -11.60 16.12 -5.36
C TYR A 70 -12.17 15.57 -6.67
N ARG A 71 -13.50 15.48 -6.81
CA ARG A 71 -14.14 15.00 -8.05
C ARG A 71 -13.84 15.92 -9.23
N LEU A 72 -13.96 17.23 -9.03
CA LEU A 72 -13.65 18.22 -10.07
C LEU A 72 -12.17 18.14 -10.50
N ALA A 73 -11.25 17.98 -9.55
CA ALA A 73 -9.82 17.84 -9.84
C ALA A 73 -9.51 16.58 -10.65
N VAL A 74 -10.08 15.43 -10.25
CA VAL A 74 -9.91 14.17 -10.98
C VAL A 74 -10.52 14.23 -12.38
N GLU A 75 -11.73 14.79 -12.53
CA GLU A 75 -12.39 14.95 -13.84
C GLU A 75 -11.63 15.88 -14.78
N ALA A 76 -10.99 16.93 -14.25
CA ALA A 76 -10.13 17.83 -15.00
C ALA A 76 -8.78 17.18 -15.38
N GLY A 77 -8.45 16.00 -14.86
CA GLY A 77 -7.14 15.37 -14.98
C GLY A 77 -6.05 16.10 -14.17
N GLU A 78 -6.46 16.97 -13.25
CA GLU A 78 -5.60 17.79 -12.41
C GLU A 78 -5.45 17.14 -11.03
N GLY A 79 -4.70 16.04 -10.96
CA GLY A 79 -4.42 15.38 -9.69
C GLY A 79 -4.17 13.88 -9.83
N LYS A 80 -3.54 13.28 -8.82
CA LYS A 80 -3.46 11.83 -8.68
C LYS A 80 -4.56 11.38 -7.72
N HIS A 81 -5.11 10.19 -7.94
CA HIS A 81 -5.98 9.57 -6.96
C HIS A 81 -5.27 9.46 -5.60
N ALA A 82 -6.03 9.70 -4.53
CA ALA A 82 -5.48 9.64 -3.19
C ALA A 82 -5.12 8.20 -2.81
N ARG A 83 -3.88 8.02 -2.33
CA ARG A 83 -3.41 6.77 -1.72
C ARG A 83 -3.88 6.75 -0.27
N VAL A 84 -5.05 6.18 -0.04
CA VAL A 84 -5.73 6.20 1.26
C VAL A 84 -4.87 5.61 2.37
N VAL A 85 -4.25 4.46 2.12
CA VAL A 85 -3.47 3.76 3.12
C VAL A 85 -2.10 3.43 2.55
N LYS A 86 -1.08 3.68 3.37
CA LYS A 86 0.30 3.25 3.16
C LYS A 86 0.75 2.49 4.40
N ALA A 87 1.23 1.27 4.20
CA ALA A 87 1.74 0.43 5.27
C ALA A 87 3.14 -0.06 4.91
N VAL A 88 4.05 0.06 5.85
CA VAL A 88 5.45 -0.36 5.71
C VAL A 88 5.64 -1.63 6.53
N PHE A 89 6.06 -2.68 5.85
CA PHE A 89 6.34 -3.99 6.40
C PHE A 89 7.84 -4.26 6.40
N GLU A 90 8.30 -4.91 7.46
CA GLU A 90 9.62 -5.49 7.54
C GLU A 90 9.54 -6.99 7.18
N LEU A 91 10.34 -7.39 6.20
CA LEU A 91 10.42 -8.75 5.70
C LEU A 91 11.34 -9.60 6.59
N GLU A 92 10.82 -10.76 7.01
CA GLU A 92 11.57 -11.76 7.76
C GLU A 92 12.47 -12.57 6.81
N GLU A 93 13.36 -13.41 7.35
CA GLU A 93 14.34 -14.15 6.53
C GLU A 93 13.67 -15.02 5.47
N ASP A 94 12.62 -15.73 5.85
CA ASP A 94 11.86 -16.58 4.93
C ASP A 94 11.19 -15.77 3.80
N ASP A 95 10.69 -14.56 4.10
CA ASP A 95 10.08 -13.68 3.11
C ASP A 95 11.14 -13.15 2.12
N VAL A 96 12.29 -12.73 2.64
CA VAL A 96 13.41 -12.22 1.83
C VAL A 96 13.90 -13.31 0.88
N GLU A 97 14.04 -14.55 1.34
CA GLU A 97 14.44 -15.69 0.50
C GLU A 97 13.39 -15.98 -0.58
N ALA A 98 12.10 -15.91 -0.25
CA ALA A 98 11.03 -16.09 -1.21
C ALA A 98 11.05 -15.03 -2.32
N VAL A 99 11.31 -13.76 -1.97
CA VAL A 99 11.48 -12.69 -2.96
C VAL A 99 12.78 -12.88 -3.76
N ALA A 100 13.89 -13.24 -3.11
CA ALA A 100 15.17 -13.49 -3.74
C ALA A 100 15.11 -14.62 -4.78
N ALA A 101 14.31 -15.66 -4.53
CA ALA A 101 14.09 -16.76 -5.46
C ALA A 101 13.44 -16.29 -6.79
N ILE A 102 12.72 -15.17 -6.77
CA ILE A 102 12.03 -14.60 -7.94
C ILE A 102 12.95 -13.59 -8.65
N VAL A 103 13.48 -12.61 -7.92
CA VAL A 103 14.21 -11.46 -8.51
C VAL A 103 15.73 -11.61 -8.49
N GLY A 104 16.25 -12.65 -7.82
CA GLY A 104 17.68 -12.87 -7.59
C GLY A 104 18.20 -12.16 -6.33
N HIS A 105 19.04 -12.87 -5.57
CA HIS A 105 19.68 -12.37 -4.35
C HIS A 105 20.43 -11.04 -4.55
N ASP A 106 21.12 -10.89 -5.69
CA ASP A 106 21.90 -9.68 -6.00
C ASP A 106 21.06 -8.43 -6.25
N ALA A 107 19.74 -8.59 -6.43
CA ALA A 107 18.84 -7.49 -6.75
C ALA A 107 18.20 -6.85 -5.51
N LEU A 108 18.22 -7.52 -4.34
CA LEU A 108 17.55 -7.01 -3.16
C LEU A 108 18.32 -5.85 -2.51
N ARG A 109 17.65 -4.72 -2.28
CA ARG A 109 18.23 -3.52 -1.64
C ARG A 109 17.49 -3.16 -0.36
N GLY A 110 17.33 -4.13 0.55
CA GLY A 110 16.78 -3.91 1.88
C GLY A 110 15.77 -4.97 2.29
N ARG A 111 15.05 -4.71 3.38
CA ARG A 111 14.04 -5.63 3.93
C ARG A 111 12.68 -4.96 4.10
N THR A 112 12.49 -3.80 3.50
CA THR A 112 11.30 -2.97 3.73
C THR A 112 10.40 -3.02 2.52
N LEU A 113 9.19 -3.54 2.70
CA LEU A 113 8.14 -3.57 1.69
C LEU A 113 7.09 -2.52 2.04
N THR A 114 6.77 -1.63 1.10
CA THR A 114 5.68 -0.67 1.26
C THR A 114 4.50 -1.13 0.42
N LEU A 115 3.35 -1.29 1.07
CA LEU A 115 2.06 -1.52 0.42
C LEU A 115 1.25 -0.24 0.45
N SER A 116 0.54 0.06 -0.64
CA SER A 116 -0.40 1.17 -0.67
C SER A 116 -1.64 0.83 -1.47
N ASN A 117 -2.79 1.33 -1.02
CA ASN A 117 -4.07 1.18 -1.72
C ASN A 117 -4.86 2.49 -1.61
N GLY A 118 -5.70 2.79 -2.59
CA GLY A 118 -6.42 4.04 -2.70
C GLY A 118 -7.59 4.00 -3.68
N TYR A 119 -8.05 5.19 -4.09
CA TYR A 119 -9.21 5.36 -4.97
C TYR A 119 -8.97 5.01 -6.44
N ASP A 120 -7.76 4.59 -6.79
CA ASP A 120 -7.38 4.12 -8.13
C ASP A 120 -7.65 2.62 -8.35
N ASP A 121 -8.31 1.96 -7.40
CA ASP A 121 -8.61 0.51 -7.42
C ASP A 121 -7.36 -0.36 -7.66
N ALA A 122 -6.18 0.15 -7.27
CA ALA A 122 -4.90 -0.51 -7.47
C ALA A 122 -4.16 -0.72 -6.14
N LEU A 123 -3.69 -1.94 -5.93
CA LEU A 123 -2.76 -2.27 -4.86
C LEU A 123 -1.32 -2.08 -5.37
N TRP A 124 -0.61 -1.15 -4.75
CA TRP A 124 0.77 -0.80 -5.09
C TRP A 124 1.73 -1.52 -4.16
N PHE A 125 2.80 -2.06 -4.75
CA PHE A 125 3.90 -2.71 -4.06
C PHE A 125 5.17 -1.96 -4.39
N GLU A 126 5.81 -1.40 -3.37
CA GLU A 126 7.09 -0.72 -3.49
C GLU A 126 8.12 -1.45 -2.64
N TYR A 127 9.12 -2.02 -3.29
CA TYR A 127 10.21 -2.72 -2.63
C TYR A 127 11.53 -2.28 -3.28
N PRO A 128 12.56 -1.89 -2.50
CA PRO A 128 13.81 -1.41 -3.05
C PRO A 128 14.57 -2.57 -3.71
N VAL A 129 14.62 -2.53 -5.03
CA VAL A 129 15.33 -3.50 -5.88
C VAL A 129 16.30 -2.76 -6.79
N ASP A 130 17.43 -3.38 -7.07
CA ASP A 130 18.31 -2.98 -8.15
C ASP A 130 17.75 -3.51 -9.47
N ASP A 131 17.04 -2.64 -10.20
CA ASP A 131 16.38 -2.99 -11.47
C ASP A 131 17.33 -3.64 -12.48
N SER A 132 18.59 -3.20 -12.52
CA SER A 132 19.59 -3.75 -13.44
C SER A 132 19.98 -5.17 -13.07
N ALA A 133 20.09 -5.48 -11.77
CA ALA A 133 20.35 -6.82 -11.28
C ALA A 133 19.12 -7.73 -11.42
N ALA A 134 17.92 -7.21 -11.15
CA ALA A 134 16.66 -7.94 -11.31
C ALA A 134 16.41 -8.35 -12.76
N LEU A 135 16.64 -7.44 -13.72
CA LEU A 135 16.53 -7.74 -15.15
C LEU A 135 17.50 -8.84 -15.57
N ARG A 136 18.76 -8.80 -15.13
CA ARG A 136 19.75 -9.85 -15.42
C ARG A 136 19.37 -11.21 -14.81
N ALA A 137 18.75 -11.22 -13.63
CA ALA A 137 18.27 -12.43 -12.99
C ALA A 137 17.05 -13.01 -13.75
N CYS A 138 16.09 -12.15 -14.11
CA CYS A 138 14.96 -12.52 -14.95
C CYS A 138 15.40 -13.07 -16.31
N GLU A 139 16.37 -12.46 -17.00
CA GLU A 139 16.88 -12.98 -18.28
C GLU A 139 17.50 -14.39 -18.17
N LYS A 140 18.12 -14.72 -17.03
CA LYS A 140 18.68 -16.07 -16.80
C LYS A 140 17.61 -17.12 -16.52
N THR A 141 16.56 -16.75 -15.77
CA THR A 141 15.47 -17.65 -15.40
C THR A 141 14.44 -17.80 -16.53
N CYS A 142 14.22 -16.73 -17.28
CA CYS A 142 13.34 -16.66 -18.43
C CYS A 142 14.15 -16.94 -19.72
N ARG A 143 14.39 -18.23 -20.04
CA ARG A 143 14.59 -18.64 -21.44
C ARG A 143 13.30 -18.42 -22.22
N ILE A 144 12.94 -17.16 -22.47
CA ILE A 144 11.83 -16.79 -23.33
C ILE A 144 12.31 -17.04 -24.74
N ARG A 145 11.77 -18.11 -25.34
CA ARG A 145 11.92 -18.39 -26.77
C ARG A 145 11.27 -17.22 -27.50
N SER A 146 12.08 -16.37 -28.13
CA SER A 146 11.59 -15.36 -29.06
C SER A 146 10.73 -16.07 -30.12
N PRO A 147 9.49 -15.63 -30.38
CA PRO A 147 8.80 -16.03 -31.59
C PRO A 147 9.53 -15.38 -32.78
N ASN A 148 9.85 -16.19 -33.78
CA ASN A 148 10.15 -15.73 -35.13
C ASN A 148 8.88 -15.19 -35.78
#